data_AF-A0A9E4IDE7-F1
#
_entry.id   AF-A0A9E4IDE7-F1
#
_cell.length_a   1.000
_cell.length_b   1.000
_cell.length_c   1.000
_cell.angle_alpha   90.00
_cell.angle_beta   90.00
_cell.angle_gamma   90.00
#
_symmetry.space_group_name_H-M   'P 1'
#
loop_
_entity.id
_entity.type
_entity.pdbx_description
1 polymer ?
#
loop_
_entity_poly.entity_id
_entity_poly.type
_entity_poly.pdbx_seq_one_letter_code
_entity_poly.pdbx_strand_id
1 'polypeptide(L)'
;MSKRQVTITVDEDLLEEARAAVGDGRSLSVSEWVAGAMAQRVATDRRLSAIGELIRDFEAEHGVITEDEIVEQAQVDRDAAAASRMAARQVA
;
A
#
# COMPACT_ATOMS: atom_id res chain seq x y z
N MET A 1 14.29 21.27 -4.19
CA MET A 1 12.82 21.34 -4.38
C MET A 1 12.29 22.56 -3.66
N SER A 2 11.45 23.36 -4.31
CA SER A 2 10.80 24.52 -3.66
C SER A 2 9.67 24.05 -2.76
N LYS A 3 9.75 24.39 -1.46
CA LYS A 3 8.62 24.22 -0.54
C LYS A 3 7.67 25.41 -0.70
N ARG A 4 6.36 25.16 -0.66
CA ARG A 4 5.34 26.23 -0.62
C ARG A 4 4.60 26.16 0.71
N GLN A 5 4.38 27.33 1.31
CA GLN A 5 3.56 27.43 2.52
C GLN A 5 2.09 27.30 2.13
N VAL A 6 1.36 26.47 2.85
CA VAL A 6 -0.07 26.25 2.67
C VAL A 6 -0.73 26.29 4.04
N THR A 7 -1.83 27.03 4.16
CA THR A 7 -2.68 27.01 5.35
C THR A 7 -3.79 26.01 5.13
N ILE A 8 -3.93 25.05 6.04
CA ILE A 8 -4.97 24.02 6.00
C ILE A 8 -5.64 23.94 7.38
N THR A 9 -6.91 23.55 7.38
CA THR A 9 -7.62 23.13 8.60
C THR A 9 -7.49 21.62 8.72
N VAL A 10 -7.14 21.15 9.92
CA VAL A 10 -7.03 19.72 10.25
C VAL A 10 -7.81 19.46 11.53
N ASP A 11 -8.19 18.21 11.75
CA ASP A 11 -8.77 17.78 13.01
C ASP A 11 -7.76 17.93 14.14
N GLU A 12 -8.23 18.30 15.33
CA GLU A 12 -7.38 18.52 16.51
C GLU A 12 -6.59 17.26 16.86
N ASP A 13 -7.23 16.09 16.83
CA ASP A 13 -6.60 14.81 17.12
C ASP A 13 -5.41 14.52 16.19
N LEU A 14 -5.51 14.90 14.91
CA LEU A 14 -4.42 14.73 13.95
C LEU A 14 -3.25 15.68 14.24
N LEU A 15 -3.55 16.90 14.71
CA LEU A 15 -2.51 17.84 15.11
C LEU A 15 -1.76 17.34 16.35
N GLU A 16 -2.47 16.78 17.33
CA GLU A 16 -1.86 16.21 18.53
C GLU A 16 -0.98 15.00 18.21
N GLU A 17 -1.41 14.11 17.31
CA GLU A 17 -0.59 13.00 16.80
C GLU A 17 0.69 13.49 16.11
N ALA A 18 0.58 14.55 15.30
CA ALA A 18 1.73 15.16 14.64
C ALA A 18 2.69 15.78 15.66
N ARG A 19 2.19 16.43 16.71
CA ARG A 19 3.00 16.98 17.81
C ARG A 19 3.69 15.88 18.60
N ALA A 20 2.97 14.79 18.91
CA ALA A 20 3.54 13.63 19.59
C ALA A 20 4.68 13.02 18.75
N ALA A 21 4.49 12.88 17.44
CA ALA A 21 5.54 12.39 16.54
C ALA A 21 6.80 13.26 16.53
N VAL A 22 6.64 14.58 16.67
CA VAL A 22 7.78 15.50 16.83
C VAL A 22 8.42 15.36 18.21
N GLY A 23 7.62 15.26 19.27
CA GLY A 23 8.10 15.05 20.64
C GLY A 23 8.91 13.76 20.80
N ASP A 24 8.48 12.69 20.12
CA ASP A 24 9.15 11.38 20.09
C ASP A 24 10.40 11.36 19.19
N GLY A 25 10.69 12.44 18.45
CA GLY A 25 11.78 12.49 17.47
C GLY A 25 11.54 11.67 16.20
N ARG A 26 10.32 11.18 15.96
CA ARG A 26 9.92 10.48 14.71
C ARG A 26 9.84 11.44 13.52
N SER A 27 9.75 12.74 13.77
CA SER A 27 9.78 13.80 12.75
C SER A 27 10.40 15.07 13.33
N LEU A 28 11.05 15.89 12.52
CA LEU A 28 11.70 17.13 12.95
C LEU A 28 10.70 18.30 13.06
N SER A 29 9.53 18.19 12.41
CA SER A 29 8.46 19.19 12.50
C SER A 29 7.11 18.62 12.06
N VAL A 30 6.02 19.30 12.41
CA VAL A 30 4.66 18.98 11.92
C VAL A 30 4.61 19.04 10.39
N SER A 31 5.27 20.02 9.78
CA SER A 31 5.32 20.13 8.31
C SER A 31 6.03 18.96 7.65
N GLU A 32 7.09 18.42 8.27
CA GLU A 32 7.75 17.21 7.78
C GLU A 32 6.86 15.98 7.95
N TRP A 33 6.20 15.84 9.10
CA TRP A 33 5.27 14.75 9.35
C TRP A 33 4.14 14.72 8.31
N VAL A 34 3.52 15.87 8.05
CA VAL A 34 2.48 16.03 7.01
C VAL A 34 3.04 15.74 5.63
N ALA A 35 4.21 16.29 5.28
CA ALA A 35 4.83 16.03 3.98
C ALA A 35 5.13 14.54 3.77
N GLY A 36 5.58 13.84 4.83
CA GLY A 36 5.81 12.40 4.82
C GLY A 36 4.53 11.61 4.57
N ALA A 37 3.45 11.94 5.28
CA ALA A 37 2.14 11.32 5.09
C ALA A 37 1.61 11.54 3.65
N MET A 38 1.71 12.76 3.12
CA MET A 38 1.33 13.06 1.74
C MET A 38 2.17 12.28 0.72
N ALA A 39 3.48 12.18 0.93
CA ALA A 39 4.36 11.41 0.05
C ALA A 39 4.01 9.92 0.04
N GLN A 40 3.74 9.33 1.22
CA GLN A 40 3.29 7.95 1.34
C GLN A 40 1.95 7.74 0.62
N ARG A 41 1.00 8.67 0.80
CA ARG A 41 -0.30 8.58 0.12
C ARG A 41 -0.14 8.62 -1.40
N VAL A 42 0.65 9.55 -1.93
CA VAL A 42 0.93 9.67 -3.37
C VAL A 42 1.60 8.42 -3.92
N ALA A 43 2.55 7.83 -3.17
CA ALA A 43 3.20 6.59 -3.59
C ALA A 43 2.19 5.43 -3.68
N THR A 44 1.32 5.28 -2.68
CA THR A 44 0.26 4.28 -2.66
C THR A 44 -0.72 4.47 -3.81
N ASP A 45 -1.22 5.69 -4.01
CA ASP A 45 -2.18 5.99 -5.08
C ASP A 45 -1.58 5.71 -6.46
N ARG A 46 -0.32 6.09 -6.70
CA ARG A 46 0.40 5.78 -7.95
C ARG A 46 0.54 4.28 -8.18
N ARG A 47 0.89 3.53 -7.13
CA ARG A 47 1.04 2.06 -7.22
C ARG A 47 -0.30 1.41 -7.54
N LEU A 48 -1.38 1.81 -6.85
CA LEU A 48 -2.71 1.27 -7.09
C LEU A 48 -3.22 1.61 -8.50
N SER A 49 -2.96 2.83 -8.98
CA SER A 49 -3.29 3.22 -10.36
C SER A 49 -2.56 2.34 -11.37
N ALA A 50 -1.25 2.11 -11.19
CA ALA A 50 -0.47 1.28 -12.10
C ALA A 50 -0.93 -0.19 -12.09
N ILE A 51 -1.30 -0.73 -10.93
CA ILE A 51 -1.89 -2.09 -10.83
C ILE A 51 -3.23 -2.13 -11.56
N GLY A 52 -4.08 -1.12 -11.38
CA GLY A 52 -5.37 -1.03 -12.06
C GLY A 52 -5.26 -0.84 -13.58
N GLU A 53 -4.19 -0.21 -14.07
CA GLU A 53 -3.86 -0.17 -15.50
C GLU A 53 -3.47 -1.57 -16.00
N LEU A 54 -2.57 -2.24 -15.29
CA LEU A 54 -2.13 -3.58 -15.66
C LEU A 54 -3.27 -4.61 -15.66
N ILE A 55 -4.19 -4.55 -14.69
CA ILE A 55 -5.39 -5.42 -14.66
C ILE A 55 -6.27 -5.13 -15.87
N ARG A 56 -6.53 -3.85 -16.17
CA ARG A 56 -7.37 -3.49 -17.34
C ARG A 56 -6.77 -3.95 -18.66
N ASP A 57 -5.45 -3.83 -18.82
CA ASP A 57 -4.76 -4.30 -20.02
C ASP A 57 -4.86 -5.83 -20.16
N PHE A 58 -4.67 -6.56 -19.05
CA PHE A 58 -4.85 -8.01 -19.00
C PHE A 58 -6.28 -8.43 -19.33
N GLU A 59 -7.28 -7.78 -18.73
CA GLU A 59 -8.69 -8.11 -18.97
C GLU A 59 -9.15 -7.78 -20.40
N ALA A 60 -8.56 -6.75 -21.01
CA ALA A 60 -8.80 -6.43 -22.42
C ALA A 60 -8.26 -7.52 -23.36
N GLU A 61 -7.15 -8.17 -23.00
CA GLU A 61 -6.54 -9.24 -23.79
C GLU A 61 -7.19 -10.61 -23.53
N HIS A 62 -7.52 -10.91 -22.28
CA HIS A 62 -7.88 -12.27 -21.85
C HIS A 62 -9.33 -12.44 -21.35
N GLY A 63 -10.07 -11.33 -21.20
CA GLY A 63 -11.39 -11.32 -20.57
C GLY A 63 -11.35 -10.91 -19.10
N VAL A 64 -12.51 -10.48 -18.59
CA VAL A 64 -12.65 -9.97 -17.21
C VAL A 64 -12.34 -11.08 -16.20
N ILE A 65 -11.54 -10.75 -15.19
CA ILE A 65 -11.25 -11.66 -14.08
C ILE A 65 -12.48 -11.67 -13.17
N THR A 66 -13.08 -12.84 -12.97
CA THR A 66 -14.25 -13.01 -12.12
C THR A 66 -13.88 -13.30 -10.67
N GLU A 67 -14.80 -13.03 -9.74
CA GLU A 67 -14.61 -13.35 -8.32
C GLU A 67 -14.42 -14.86 -8.10
N ASP A 68 -15.14 -15.69 -8.84
CA ASP A 68 -15.04 -17.15 -8.77
C ASP A 68 -13.63 -17.63 -9.19
N GLU A 69 -13.08 -17.06 -10.26
CA GLU A 69 -11.70 -17.34 -10.71
C GLU A 69 -10.65 -16.89 -9.68
N ILE A 70 -10.87 -15.76 -8.98
CA ILE A 70 -9.99 -15.31 -7.90
C ILE A 70 -10.02 -16.30 -6.73
N VAL A 71 -11.21 -16.78 -6.34
CA VAL A 71 -11.37 -17.76 -5.26
C VAL A 71 -10.73 -19.10 -5.62
N GLU A 72 -10.92 -19.56 -6.85
CA GLU A 72 -10.30 -20.78 -7.37
C GLU A 72 -8.77 -20.65 -7.36
N GLN A 73 -8.23 -19.57 -7.91
CA GLN A 73 -6.79 -19.32 -7.93
C GLN A 73 -6.21 -19.23 -6.52
N ALA A 74 -6.90 -18.59 -5.57
CA ALA A 74 -6.47 -18.52 -4.18
C ALA A 74 -6.45 -19.90 -3.48
N GLN A 75 -7.28 -20.85 -3.93
CA GLN A 75 -7.21 -22.24 -3.45
C GLN A 75 -5.98 -22.94 -4.05
N VAL A 76 -5.76 -22.83 -5.36
CA VAL A 76 -4.59 -23.39 -6.05
C VAL A 76 -3.27 -22.89 -5.43
N ASP A 77 -3.18 -21.60 -5.14
CA ASP A 77 -2.00 -20.98 -4.53
C ASP A 77 -1.71 -21.54 -3.13
N ARG A 78 -2.76 -21.78 -2.32
CA ARG A 78 -2.63 -22.37 -0.99
C ARG A 78 -2.12 -23.81 -1.07
N ASP A 79 -2.63 -24.58 -2.01
CA ASP A 79 -2.23 -25.98 -2.22
C ASP A 79 -0.78 -26.07 -2.70
N ALA A 80 -0.39 -25.20 -3.64
CA ALA A 80 1.00 -25.08 -4.10
C ALA A 80 1.95 -24.68 -2.95
N ALA A 81 1.57 -23.72 -2.11
CA ALA A 81 2.35 -23.32 -0.94
C ALA A 81 2.47 -24.45 0.09
N ALA A 82 1.43 -25.24 0.30
CA ALA A 82 1.48 -26.41 1.18
C ALA A 82 2.43 -27.48 0.65
N ALA A 83 2.35 -27.80 -0.65
CA ALA A 83 3.24 -28.74 -1.30
C ALA A 83 4.71 -28.31 -1.20
N SER A 84 5.00 -27.03 -1.44
CA SER A 84 6.35 -26.45 -1.31
C SER A 84 6.91 -26.61 0.11
N ARG A 85 6.11 -26.32 1.15
CA ARG A 85 6.52 -26.49 2.56
C ARG A 85 6.79 -27.94 2.92
N MET A 86 5.97 -28.87 2.42
CA MET A 86 6.18 -30.30 2.65
C MET A 86 7.48 -30.79 2.00
N ALA A 87 7.74 -30.38 0.75
CA ALA A 87 8.98 -30.71 0.06
C ALA A 87 10.22 -30.16 0.79
N ALA A 88 10.17 -28.91 1.27
CA ALA A 88 11.27 -28.30 2.03
C ALA A 88 11.56 -29.05 3.34
N ARG A 89 10.53 -29.59 4.01
CA ARG A 89 10.68 -30.37 5.25
C ARG A 89 11.27 -31.76 5.02
N GLN A 90 11.14 -32.32 3.82
CA GLN A 90 11.62 -33.67 3.49
C GLN A 90 13.10 -33.70 3.06
N VAL A 91 13.68 -32.53 2.77
CA VAL A 91 15.10 -32.35 2.38
C VAL A 91 15.97 -31.89 3.57
N ALA A 92 15.35 -31.53 4.70
CA ALA A 92 16.01 -31.17 5.96
C ALA A 92 16.13 -32.36 6.91
#